data_AF-A0A7K1TKS6-F1
#
_entry.id   AF-A0A7K1TKS6-F1
#
_cell.length_a   1.000
_cell.length_b   1.000
_cell.length_c   1.000
_cell.angle_alpha   90.00
_cell.angle_beta   90.00
_cell.angle_gamma   90.00
#
_symmetry.space_group_name_H-M   'P 1'
#
loop_
_entity.id
_entity.type
_entity.pdbx_description
1 polymer ?
#
loop_
_entity_poly.entity_id
_entity_poly.type
_entity_poly.pdbx_seq_one_letter_code
_entity_poly.pdbx_strand_id
1 'polypeptide(L)' 'MDIKYLSDAKGAITGVFIPIAEWEQLKKQYSIREEAPAESGAKLQQGLAEALKKAKPSE' A
#
# COMPACT_ATOMS: atom_id res chain seq x y z
N MET A 1 -7.02 -17.79 -11.14
CA MET A 1 -6.90 -17.42 -9.71
C MET A 1 -6.05 -18.44 -9.00
N ASP A 2 -4.76 -18.12 -8.90
CA ASP A 2 -3.77 -18.87 -8.12
C ASP A 2 -3.56 -18.09 -6.81
N ILE A 3 -4.53 -18.22 -5.89
CA ILE A 3 -4.54 -17.49 -4.62
C ILE A 3 -3.63 -18.25 -3.66
N LYS A 4 -2.57 -17.60 -3.18
CA LYS A 4 -1.66 -18.18 -2.19
C LYS A 4 -1.98 -17.64 -0.82
N TYR A 5 -2.05 -18.52 0.16
CA TYR A 5 -2.31 -18.15 1.55
C TYR A 5 -0.97 -17.95 2.26
N LEU A 6 -0.85 -16.82 2.95
CA LEU A 6 0.26 -16.53 3.84
C LEU A 6 -0.15 -16.98 5.25
N SER A 7 0.66 -17.86 5.83
CA SER A 7 0.48 -18.35 7.20
C SER A 7 1.48 -17.65 8.11
N ASP A 8 1.03 -17.21 9.28
CA ASP A 8 1.92 -16.77 10.36
C ASP A 8 2.67 -17.98 10.96
N ALA A 9 3.69 -17.72 11.77
CA ALA A 9 4.53 -18.73 12.41
C ALA A 9 3.76 -19.77 13.24
N LYS A 10 2.50 -19.48 13.60
CA LYS A 10 1.58 -20.38 14.31
C LYS A 10 0.67 -21.21 13.39
N GLY A 11 0.84 -21.12 12.07
CA GLY A 11 0.02 -21.83 11.08
C GLY A 11 -1.34 -21.19 10.80
N ALA A 12 -1.66 -20.05 11.43
CA ALA A 12 -2.87 -19.29 11.14
C ALA A 12 -2.73 -18.54 9.82
N ILE A 13 -3.74 -18.60 8.95
CA ILE A 13 -3.79 -17.84 7.70
C ILE A 13 -3.98 -16.36 8.04
N THR A 14 -2.97 -15.54 7.78
CA THR A 14 -2.98 -14.10 8.09
C THR A 14 -3.02 -13.21 6.85
N GLY A 15 -2.84 -13.78 5.67
CA GLY A 15 -2.91 -13.02 4.43
C GLY A 15 -3.24 -13.88 3.22
N VAL A 16 -3.66 -13.20 2.15
CA VAL A 16 -3.83 -13.77 0.83
C VAL A 16 -2.98 -12.99 -0.15
N PHE A 17 -2.28 -13.72 -1.02
CA PHE A 17 -1.54 -13.16 -2.14
C PHE A 17 -2.39 -13.31 -3.40
N ILE A 18 -2.67 -12.18 -4.03
CA ILE A 18 -3.38 -12.08 -5.31
C ILE A 18 -2.43 -11.42 -6.31
N PRO A 19 -2.15 -12.03 -7.46
CA PRO A 19 -1.39 -11.40 -8.53
C PRO A 19 -2.00 -10.06 -8.94
N ILE A 20 -1.18 -9.03 -9.20
CA ILE A 20 -1.66 -7.67 -9.51
C ILE A 20 -2.64 -7.66 -10.69
N ALA A 21 -2.38 -8.47 -11.73
CA ALA A 21 -3.28 -8.57 -12.89
C ALA A 21 -4.70 -9.05 -12.52
N GLU A 22 -4.81 -10.01 -11.60
CA GLU A 22 -6.10 -10.48 -11.09
C GLU A 22 -6.73 -9.48 -10.14
N TRP A 23 -5.92 -8.81 -9.31
CA TRP A 23 -6.38 -7.72 -8.45
C TRP A 23 -7.02 -6.58 -9.26
N GLU A 24 -6.39 -6.16 -10.36
CA GLU A 24 -6.94 -5.13 -11.25
C GLU A 24 -8.28 -5.53 -11.89
N GLN A 25 -8.45 -6.81 -12.24
CA GLN A 25 -9.72 -7.33 -12.75
C GLN A 25 -10.80 -7.35 -11.67
N LEU A 26 -10.46 -7.82 -10.46
CA LEU A 26 -11.34 -7.81 -9.30
C LEU A 26 -11.82 -6.42 -8.94
N LYS A 27 -10.91 -5.42 -8.94
CA LYS A 27 -11.27 -4.03 -8.67
C LYS A 27 -12.35 -3.51 -9.62
N LYS A 28 -12.23 -3.84 -10.90
CA LYS A 28 -13.21 -3.44 -11.92
C LYS A 28 -14.53 -4.18 -11.75
N GLN A 29 -14.48 -5.49 -11.51
CA GLN A 29 -15.68 -6.33 -11.37
C GLN A 29 -16.50 -5.98 -10.14
N TYR A 30 -15.84 -5.71 -9.01
CA TYR A 30 -16.49 -5.43 -7.73
C TYR A 30 -16.54 -3.94 -7.38
N SER A 31 -16.12 -3.06 -8.30
CA SER A 31 -16.04 -1.60 -8.08
C SER A 31 -15.32 -1.24 -6.78
N ILE A 32 -14.25 -1.98 -6.45
CA ILE A 32 -13.47 -1.76 -5.24
C ILE A 32 -12.80 -0.39 -5.38
N ARG A 33 -13.19 0.53 -4.50
CA ARG A 33 -12.54 1.84 -4.37
C ARG A 33 -11.45 1.68 -3.33
N GLU A 34 -10.20 1.76 -3.75
CA GLU A 34 -9.10 1.97 -2.82
C GLU A 34 -9.30 3.37 -2.24
N GLU A 35 -9.88 3.46 -1.03
CA GLU A 35 -9.86 4.71 -0.28
C GLU A 35 -8.41 5.13 -0.13
N ALA A 36 -8.15 6.41 -0.42
CA ALA A 36 -6.81 6.99 -0.51
C ALA A 36 -5.90 6.50 0.62
N PRO A 37 -4.57 6.38 0.37
CA PRO A 37 -3.64 5.88 1.37
C PRO A 37 -3.93 6.55 2.72
N ALA A 38 -4.11 5.71 3.76
CA ALA A 38 -4.31 6.16 5.13
C ALA A 38 -3.39 7.36 5.43
N GLU A 39 -3.85 8.34 6.23
CA GLU A 39 -3.18 9.62 6.53
C GLU A 39 -1.65 9.58 6.68
N SER A 40 -1.08 8.43 7.03
CA SER A 40 0.32 8.06 6.85
C SER A 40 0.94 8.53 5.53
N GLY A 41 0.28 8.40 4.38
CA GLY A 41 0.80 8.88 3.09
C GLY A 41 1.02 10.40 3.06
N ALA A 42 0.06 11.16 3.60
CA ALA A 42 0.15 12.61 3.71
C ALA A 42 1.22 13.04 4.73
N LYS A 43 1.32 12.35 5.87
CA LYS A 43 2.38 12.59 6.88
C LYS A 43 3.78 12.28 6.35
N LEU A 44 3.93 11.22 5.57
CA LEU A 44 5.20 10.86 4.92
C LEU A 44 5.60 11.90 3.86
N GLN A 45 4.64 12.39 3.07
CA GLN A 45 4.89 13.47 2.11
C GLN A 45 5.27 14.79 2.80
N GLN A 46 4.64 15.12 3.92
CA GLN A 46 5.00 16.28 4.74
C GLN A 46 6.42 16.15 5.31
N GLY A 47 6.76 15.00 5.91
CA GLY A 47 8.10 14.76 6.43
C GLY A 47 9.19 14.81 5.36
N LEU A 48 8.90 14.29 4.15
CA LEU A 48 9.80 14.38 3.01
C LEU A 48 9.98 15.84 2.55
N ALA A 49 8.90 16.61 2.47
CA ALA A 49 8.94 18.02 2.08
C ALA A 49 9.71 18.89 3.10
N GLU A 50 9.55 18.62 4.40
CA GLU A 50 10.31 19.29 5.46
C GLU A 50 11.80 18.95 5.42
N ALA A 51 12.14 17.67 5.19
CA ALA A 51 13.53 17.24 5.04
C ALA A 51 14.19 17.89 3.81
N LEU A 52 13.48 17.98 2.68
CA LEU A 52 13.98 18.65 1.48
C LEU A 52 14.16 20.16 1.67
N LYS A 53 13.29 20.81 2.45
CA LYS A 53 13.46 22.24 2.81
C LYS A 53 14.68 22.46 3.71
N LYS A 54 14.90 21.60 4.70
CA LYS A 54 16.08 21.66 5.59
C LYS A 54 17.39 21.33 4.86
N ALA A 55 17.32 20.50 3.82
CA ALA A 55 18.48 20.07 3.04
C ALA A 55 18.86 21.04 1.90
N LYS A 56 18.04 22.06 1.60
CA LYS A 56 18.47 23.15 0.72
C LYS A 56 19.24 24.18 1.54
N PRO A 57 20.57 24.27 1.41
CA PRO A 57 21.33 25.36 2.03
C PRO A 57 20.85 26.69 1.43
N SER A 58 20.67 27.69 2.29
CA SER A 58 20.54 29.09 1.89
C SER A 58 21.73 29.46 1.02
N GLU A 59 21.46 29.89 -0.21
CA GLU A 59 22.33 30.78 -0.97
C GLU A 59 22.01 32.22 -0.59
#